data_AF-A0A2T3JQM5-F1
#
_entry.id   AF-A0A2T3JQM5-F1
#
_cell.length_a   1.000
_cell.length_b   1.000
_cell.length_c   1.000
_cell.angle_alpha   90.00
_cell.angle_beta   90.00
_cell.angle_gamma   90.00
#
_symmetry.space_group_name_H-M   'P 1'
#
loop_
_entity.id
_entity.type
_entity.pdbx_description
1 polymer ?
#
loop_
_entity_poly.entity_id
_entity_poly.type
_entity_poly.pdbx_seq_one_letter_code
_entity_poly.pdbx_strand_id
1 'polypeptide(L)'
;MNNEQQQRSDYLYEQHVTHLTLQGKRPATIDDYSRVLRRITHHLDKSPDTLTTEDLKRYFSQQLKTHSWSTVRIDRNGLQFIFKHVLQRDWE
;
A
#
# COMPACT_ATOMS: atom_id res chain seq x y z
N MET A 1 12.16 -4.87 10.06
CA MET A 1 12.34 -3.42 9.90
C MET A 1 12.98 -2.87 11.15
N ASN A 2 13.86 -1.89 11.02
CA ASN A 2 14.39 -1.17 12.19
C ASN A 2 13.34 -0.18 12.73
N ASN A 3 13.59 0.39 13.92
CA ASN A 3 12.65 1.29 14.58
C ASN A 3 12.36 2.56 13.74
N GLU A 4 13.36 3.09 13.04
CA GLU A 4 13.20 4.28 12.18
C GLU A 4 12.29 4.00 10.98
N GLN A 5 12.46 2.85 10.33
CA GLN A 5 11.61 2.40 9.23
C GLN A 5 10.18 2.13 9.70
N GLN A 6 10.01 1.61 10.91
CA GLN A 6 8.68 1.39 11.50
C GLN A 6 7.96 2.72 11.72
N GLN A 7 8.61 3.69 12.38
CA GLN A 7 8.06 5.04 12.57
C GLN A 7 7.73 5.73 11.24
N ARG A 8 8.60 5.58 10.24
CA ARG A 8 8.37 6.06 8.87
C ARG A 8 7.11 5.43 8.26
N SER A 9 6.97 4.11 8.40
CA SER A 9 5.83 3.36 7.85
C SER A 9 4.52 3.76 8.52
N ASP A 10 4.54 3.96 9.84
CA ASP A 10 3.37 4.39 10.61
C ASP A 10 2.94 5.81 10.21
N TYR A 11 3.89 6.72 10.05
CA TYR A 11 3.63 8.07 9.53
C TYR A 11 3.01 8.03 8.13
N LEU A 12 3.58 7.24 7.20
CA LEU A 12 3.05 7.10 5.85
C LEU A 12 1.65 6.47 5.82
N TYR A 13 1.38 5.54 6.75
CA TYR A 13 0.06 4.95 6.93
C TYR A 13 -0.97 6.00 7.37
N GLU A 14 -0.64 6.85 8.35
CA GLU A 14 -1.53 7.91 8.81
C GLU A 14 -1.82 8.94 7.71
N GLN A 15 -0.80 9.32 6.93
CA GLN A 15 -0.99 10.18 5.77
C GLN A 15 -1.89 9.54 4.72
N HIS A 16 -1.73 8.24 4.46
CA HIS A 16 -2.57 7.50 3.53
C HIS A 16 -4.05 7.53 3.93
N VAL A 17 -4.36 7.19 5.19
CA VAL A 17 -5.72 7.25 5.73
C VAL A 17 -6.29 8.67 5.66
N THR A 18 -5.48 9.68 5.98
CA THR A 18 -5.87 11.09 5.91
C THR A 18 -6.24 11.49 4.49
N HIS A 19 -5.41 11.19 3.49
CA HIS A 19 -5.70 11.49 2.09
C HIS A 19 -6.95 10.77 1.58
N LEU A 20 -7.18 9.51 1.96
CA LEU A 20 -8.39 8.79 1.58
C LEU A 20 -9.65 9.43 2.19
N THR A 21 -9.56 9.85 3.44
CA THR A 21 -10.64 10.53 4.16
C THR A 21 -10.95 11.89 3.53
N LEU A 22 -9.92 12.68 3.23
CA LEU A 22 -10.06 14.00 2.58
C LEU A 22 -10.66 13.90 1.16
N GLN A 23 -10.44 12.78 0.46
CA GLN A 23 -11.08 12.51 -0.83
C GLN A 23 -12.50 11.93 -0.71
N GLY A 24 -13.06 11.84 0.50
CA GLY A 24 -14.42 11.33 0.72
C GLY A 24 -14.59 9.86 0.36
N LYS A 25 -13.53 9.03 0.47
CA LYS A 25 -13.65 7.59 0.23
C LYS A 25 -14.54 6.95 1.29
N ARG A 26 -15.29 5.92 0.89
CA ARG A 26 -16.14 5.16 1.82
C ARG A 26 -15.28 4.45 2.88
N PRO A 27 -15.78 4.26 4.12
CA PRO A 27 -15.05 3.56 5.17
C PRO A 27 -14.49 2.20 4.75
N ALA A 28 -15.27 1.40 4.00
CA ALA A 28 -14.82 0.12 3.47
C ALA A 28 -13.62 0.26 2.51
N THR A 29 -13.62 1.29 1.66
CA THR A 29 -12.48 1.56 0.76
C THR A 29 -11.25 2.02 1.54
N ILE A 30 -11.44 2.82 2.59
CA ILE A 30 -10.34 3.26 3.47
C ILE A 30 -9.69 2.04 4.11
N ASP A 31 -10.49 1.15 4.68
CA ASP A 31 -10.03 -0.09 5.31
C ASP A 31 -9.32 -1.02 4.31
N ASP A 32 -9.91 -1.26 3.13
CA ASP A 32 -9.30 -2.10 2.10
C ASP A 32 -7.96 -1.56 1.61
N TYR A 33 -7.87 -0.26 1.32
CA TYR A 33 -6.63 0.35 0.81
C TYR A 33 -5.55 0.42 1.90
N SER A 34 -5.94 0.67 3.15
CA SER A 34 -5.03 0.67 4.29
C SER A 34 -4.50 -0.74 4.61
N ARG A 35 -5.30 -1.77 4.36
CA ARG A 35 -4.94 -3.17 4.61
C ARG A 35 -3.82 -3.66 3.70
N VAL A 36 -3.87 -3.34 2.40
CA VAL A 36 -2.79 -3.75 1.47
C VAL A 36 -1.45 -3.14 1.88
N LEU A 37 -1.46 -1.89 2.35
CA LEU A 37 -0.25 -1.19 2.78
C LEU A 37 0.45 -1.94 3.93
N ARG A 38 -0.31 -2.33 4.95
CA ARG A 38 0.20 -3.13 6.07
C ARG A 38 0.70 -4.51 5.62
N ARG A 39 -0.05 -5.17 4.73
CA ARG A 39 0.31 -6.50 4.21
C ARG A 39 1.62 -6.47 3.44
N ILE A 40 1.82 -5.52 2.52
CA ILE A 40 3.02 -5.48 1.71
C ILE A 40 4.25 -5.08 2.51
N THR A 41 4.11 -4.13 3.44
CA THR A 41 5.19 -3.70 4.34
C THR A 41 5.65 -4.85 5.24
N HIS A 42 4.71 -5.62 5.80
CA HIS A 42 5.03 -6.80 6.59
C HIS A 42 5.63 -7.93 5.75
N HIS A 43 5.09 -8.19 4.56
CA HIS A 43 5.52 -9.29 3.69
C HIS A 43 6.94 -9.09 3.14
N LEU A 44 7.32 -7.84 2.84
CA LEU A 44 8.63 -7.51 2.28
C LEU A 44 9.62 -6.98 3.31
N ASP A 45 9.18 -6.77 4.56
CA ASP A 45 9.93 -6.10 5.60
C ASP A 45 10.50 -4.74 5.15
N LYS A 46 9.68 -3.97 4.43
CA LYS A 46 10.05 -2.71 3.76
C LYS A 46 9.03 -1.60 4.00
N SER A 47 9.53 -0.40 4.27
CA SER A 47 8.69 0.80 4.35
C SER A 47 8.07 1.13 2.98
N PRO A 48 6.81 1.61 2.92
CA PRO A 48 6.12 1.89 1.66
C PRO A 48 6.87 2.80 0.68
N ASP A 49 7.64 3.77 1.19
CA ASP A 49 8.46 4.70 0.41
C ASP A 49 9.73 4.08 -0.19
N THR A 50 10.08 2.86 0.21
CA THR A 50 11.25 2.11 -0.28
C THR A 50 10.90 0.99 -1.26
N LEU A 51 9.60 0.80 -1.53
CA LEU A 51 9.11 -0.22 -2.45
C LEU A 51 9.54 0.08 -3.88
N THR A 52 10.13 -0.91 -4.55
CA THR A 52 10.52 -0.84 -5.95
C THR A 52 9.49 -1.50 -6.86
N THR A 53 9.54 -1.23 -8.16
CA THR A 53 8.68 -1.90 -9.15
C THR A 53 8.89 -3.42 -9.16
N GLU A 54 10.11 -3.90 -8.88
CA GLU A 54 10.40 -5.33 -8.76
C GLU A 54 9.73 -5.95 -7.51
N ASP A 55 9.77 -5.25 -6.39
CA ASP A 55 9.08 -5.66 -5.15
C ASP A 55 7.57 -5.84 -5.38
N LEU A 56 6.96 -4.86 -6.07
CA LEU A 56 5.53 -4.89 -6.41
C LEU A 56 5.20 -6.07 -7.34
N LYS A 57 6.00 -6.28 -8.40
CA LYS A 57 5.84 -7.41 -9.31
C LYS A 57 5.91 -8.74 -8.56
N ARG A 58 6.93 -8.92 -7.72
CA ARG A 58 7.11 -10.13 -6.92
C ARG A 58 5.93 -10.36 -5.97
N TYR A 59 5.47 -9.32 -5.28
CA TYR A 59 4.31 -9.40 -4.39
C TYR A 59 3.04 -9.83 -5.15
N PHE A 60 2.68 -9.14 -6.23
CA PHE A 60 1.46 -9.44 -6.96
C PHE A 60 1.50 -10.80 -7.68
N SER A 61 2.65 -11.22 -8.20
CA SER A 61 2.80 -12.57 -8.77
C SER A 61 2.58 -13.69 -7.73
N GLN A 62 2.88 -13.43 -6.45
CA GLN A 62 2.58 -14.36 -5.38
C GLN A 62 1.11 -14.31 -4.98
N GLN A 63 0.52 -13.12 -4.85
CA GLN A 63 -0.90 -12.97 -4.50
C GLN A 63 -1.84 -13.59 -5.54
N LEU A 64 -1.50 -13.52 -6.83
CA LEU A 64 -2.27 -14.16 -7.90
C LEU A 64 -2.38 -15.69 -7.78
N LYS A 65 -1.49 -16.33 -7.02
CA LYS A 65 -1.55 -17.79 -6.77
C LYS A 65 -2.55 -18.18 -5.69
N THR A 66 -2.91 -17.24 -4.82
CA THR A 66 -3.66 -17.52 -3.58
C THR A 66 -4.95 -16.72 -3.45
N HIS A 67 -5.10 -15.63 -4.20
CA HIS A 67 -6.24 -14.72 -4.11
C HIS A 67 -6.94 -14.55 -5.46
N SER A 68 -8.20 -14.12 -5.39
CA SER A 68 -8.97 -13.75 -6.57
C SER A 68 -8.39 -12.51 -7.25
N TRP A 69 -8.61 -12.41 -8.56
CA TRP A 69 -8.21 -11.23 -9.34
C TRP A 69 -8.85 -9.93 -8.82
N SER A 70 -10.08 -10.00 -8.32
CA SER A 70 -10.76 -8.86 -7.70
C SER A 70 -10.04 -8.36 -6.46
N THR A 71 -9.53 -9.27 -5.62
CA THR A 71 -8.74 -8.93 -4.43
C THR A 71 -7.42 -8.27 -4.82
N VAL A 72 -6.70 -8.87 -5.77
CA VAL A 72 -5.43 -8.33 -6.30
C VAL A 72 -5.63 -6.93 -6.89
N ARG A 73 -6.76 -6.69 -7.57
CA ARG A 73 -7.10 -5.38 -8.12
C ARG A 73 -7.33 -4.33 -7.04
N ILE A 74 -8.02 -4.67 -5.94
CA ILE A 74 -8.22 -3.75 -4.81
C ILE A 74 -6.87 -3.38 -4.19
N ASP A 75 -6.03 -4.39 -3.93
CA ASP A 75 -4.68 -4.21 -3.40
C ASP A 75 -3.85 -3.27 -4.31
N ARG A 76 -3.88 -3.51 -5.63
CA ARG A 76 -3.18 -2.64 -6.60
C ARG A 76 -3.68 -1.21 -6.56
N ASN A 77 -4.99 -0.99 -6.49
CA ASN A 77 -5.55 0.36 -6.44
C ASN A 77 -5.17 1.09 -5.14
N GLY A 78 -5.10 0.38 -4.01
CA GLY A 78 -4.62 0.94 -2.75
C GLY A 78 -3.16 1.38 -2.81
N LEU A 79 -2.30 0.56 -3.41
CA LEU A 79 -0.89 0.92 -3.61
C LEU A 79 -0.72 2.05 -4.62
N GLN A 80 -1.49 2.07 -5.71
CA GLN A 80 -1.49 3.19 -6.64
C GLN A 80 -1.87 4.51 -5.96
N PHE A 81 -2.83 4.46 -5.03
CA PHE A 81 -3.25 5.63 -4.29
C PHE A 81 -2.14 6.21 -3.42
N ILE A 82 -1.43 5.38 -2.63
CA ILE A 82 -0.35 5.89 -1.78
C ILE A 82 0.81 6.45 -2.61
N PHE A 83 1.17 5.80 -3.71
CA PHE A 83 2.21 6.28 -4.61
C PHE A 83 1.89 7.67 -5.14
N LYS A 84 0.67 7.86 -5.65
CA LYS A 84 0.24 9.13 -6.22
C LYS A 84 0.06 10.23 -5.17
N HIS A 85 -0.64 9.94 -4.06
CA HIS A 85 -1.13 11.00 -3.17
C HIS A 85 -0.25 11.24 -1.95
N VAL A 86 0.49 10.24 -1.47
CA VAL A 86 1.35 10.38 -0.28
C VAL A 86 2.82 10.48 -0.69
N LEU A 87 3.28 9.59 -1.57
CA LEU A 87 4.68 9.57 -2.00
C LEU A 87 4.98 10.57 -3.11
N GLN A 88 3.96 11.09 -3.79
CA GLN A 88 4.08 11.99 -4.94
C GLN A 88 4.98 11.39 -6.03
N ARG A 89 4.81 10.10 -6.29
CA ARG A 89 5.53 9.33 -7.31
C ARG A 89 4.56 8.79 -8.33
N ASP A 90 4.99 8.77 -9.59
CA ASP A 90 4.25 8.10 -10.63
C ASP A 90 4.25 6.59 -10.41
N TRP A 91 3.14 5.97 -10.81
CA TRP A 91 3.01 4.53 -10.82
C TRP A 91 3.49 4.00 -12.17
N GLU A 92 4.61 3.27 -12.17
CA GLU A 92 5.17 2.60 -13.35
C GLU A 92 4.70 1.14 -13.52
#